data_AF-A0A822FV82-F1
#
_entry.id   AF-A0A822FV82-F1
#
_cell.length_a   1.000
_cell.length_b   1.000
_cell.length_c   1.000
_cell.angle_alpha   90.00
_cell.angle_beta   90.00
_cell.angle_gamma   90.00
#
_symmetry.space_group_name_H-M   'P 1'
#
loop_
_entity.id
_entity.type
_entity.pdbx_description
1 polymer ?
#
loop_
_entity_poly.entity_id
_entity_poly.type
_entity_poly.pdbx_seq_one_letter_code
_entity_poly.pdbx_strand_id
1 'polypeptide(L)'
;YISRLLQNMYDQATRSTTFFKASNVVHALENYATEARLQSNTLFAAVHVNDLCTFIPHEQLTEPLQHFLYDYVPDGQVQGLTVDTIIELIRFVLQNQYFTFDNKICRQIKGCGSGQPLNHLLANIYIQLRTIINHDNDIEPRGLSFISDHSPVMYSTLIQACLMHAAVIRSKVSDFHNERFDVQIVFLNNGYSITFITEHVEQLFQDFHISNWKSNLNQNTYDKMREEIIEYDQQHQEMKIKQR
;
A
#
# COMPACT_ATOMS: atom_id res chain seq x y z
N TYR A 1 11.54 17.25 12.35
CA TYR A 1 10.71 17.51 13.54
C TYR A 1 9.25 17.75 13.15
N ILE A 2 8.95 18.78 12.35
CA ILE A 2 7.57 19.06 11.87
C ILE A 2 6.93 17.83 11.20
N SER A 3 7.66 17.11 10.34
CA SER A 3 7.17 15.88 9.72
C SER A 3 6.65 14.86 10.72
N ARG A 4 7.41 14.57 11.79
CA ARG A 4 7.01 13.62 12.84
C ARG A 4 5.78 14.09 13.62
N LEU A 5 5.69 15.40 13.87
CA LEU A 5 4.56 16.00 14.56
C LEU A 5 3.27 15.80 13.77
N LEU A 6 3.32 16.10 12.47
CA LEU A 6 2.18 16.03 11.57
C LEU A 6 1.84 14.60 11.14
N GLN A 7 2.82 13.70 11.07
CA GLN A 7 2.62 12.30 10.65
C GLN A 7 1.63 11.58 11.56
N ASN A 8 1.77 11.71 12.88
CA ASN A 8 0.86 11.04 13.83
C ASN A 8 -0.59 11.49 13.64
N MET A 9 -0.79 12.78 13.37
CA MET A 9 -2.11 13.34 13.10
C MET A 9 -2.67 12.81 11.79
N TYR A 10 -1.85 12.79 10.74
CA TYR A 10 -2.21 12.24 9.43
C TYR A 10 -2.61 10.77 9.53
N ASP A 11 -1.81 9.95 10.20
CA ASP A 11 -2.08 8.51 10.34
C ASP A 11 -3.39 8.25 11.08
N GLN A 12 -3.70 9.08 12.09
CA GLN A 12 -4.97 9.00 12.80
C GLN A 12 -6.16 9.42 11.93
N ALA A 13 -6.03 10.53 11.19
CA ALA A 13 -7.07 11.06 10.33
C ALA A 13 -7.40 10.15 9.14
N THR A 14 -6.40 9.47 8.60
CA THR A 14 -6.52 8.65 7.38
C THR A 14 -6.67 7.16 7.66
N ARG A 15 -6.79 6.76 8.93
CA ARG A 15 -6.86 5.35 9.34
C ARG A 15 -7.98 4.55 8.67
N SER A 16 -9.07 5.20 8.28
CA SER A 16 -10.23 4.57 7.62
C SER A 16 -10.08 4.48 6.10
N THR A 17 -9.21 5.28 5.48
CA THR A 17 -9.07 5.39 4.02
C THR A 17 -7.72 4.94 3.49
N THR A 18 -6.72 4.79 4.37
CA THR A 18 -5.35 4.41 4.01
C THR A 18 -5.00 3.06 4.60
N PHE A 19 -4.45 2.19 3.77
CA PHE A 19 -3.93 0.90 4.18
C PHE A 19 -2.42 1.00 4.43
N PHE A 20 -2.02 0.94 5.69
CA PHE A 20 -0.60 0.96 6.08
C PHE A 20 0.03 -0.43 6.07
N LYS A 21 -0.80 -1.48 6.01
CA LYS A 21 -0.38 -2.89 6.02
C LYS A 21 -1.26 -3.70 5.09
N ALA A 22 -0.67 -4.73 4.50
CA ALA A 22 -1.37 -5.75 3.71
C ALA A 22 -2.60 -6.33 4.43
N SER A 23 -2.46 -6.62 5.72
CA SER A 23 -3.57 -7.13 6.53
C SER A 23 -4.74 -6.15 6.63
N ASN A 24 -4.50 -4.83 6.52
CA ASN A 24 -5.60 -3.87 6.48
C ASN A 24 -6.41 -3.98 5.17
N VAL A 25 -5.75 -4.29 4.05
CA VAL A 25 -6.43 -4.55 2.78
C VAL A 25 -7.24 -5.84 2.85
N VAL A 26 -6.66 -6.92 3.36
CA VAL A 26 -7.39 -8.20 3.51
C VAL A 26 -8.63 -8.00 4.37
N HIS A 27 -8.50 -7.34 5.52
CA HIS A 27 -9.66 -7.04 6.38
C HIS A 27 -10.68 -6.12 5.70
N ALA A 28 -10.24 -5.14 4.91
CA ALA A 28 -11.16 -4.31 4.15
C ALA A 28 -11.92 -5.12 3.09
N LEU A 29 -11.24 -6.04 2.39
CA LEU A 29 -11.86 -6.94 1.42
C LEU A 29 -12.82 -7.93 2.09
N GLU A 30 -12.46 -8.48 3.24
CA GLU A 30 -13.35 -9.33 4.05
C GLU A 30 -14.62 -8.56 4.43
N ASN A 31 -14.48 -7.35 4.99
CA ASN A 31 -15.64 -6.51 5.34
C ASN A 31 -16.48 -6.20 4.11
N TYR A 32 -15.83 -5.83 3.00
CA TYR A 32 -16.46 -5.55 1.72
C TYR A 32 -17.24 -6.77 1.17
N ALA A 33 -16.72 -7.98 1.38
CA ALA A 33 -17.40 -9.23 1.04
C ALA A 33 -18.59 -9.51 1.98
N THR A 34 -18.45 -9.29 3.30
CA THR A 34 -19.55 -9.49 4.26
C THR A 34 -20.74 -8.57 3.98
N GLU A 35 -20.51 -7.41 3.37
CA GLU A 35 -21.55 -6.48 2.92
C GLU A 35 -22.17 -6.86 1.57
N ALA A 36 -21.85 -8.04 1.02
CA ALA A 36 -22.26 -8.54 -0.30
C ALA A 36 -21.84 -7.64 -1.49
N ARG A 37 -20.80 -6.81 -1.29
CA ARG A 37 -20.28 -5.89 -2.31
C ARG A 37 -19.13 -6.49 -3.13
N LEU A 38 -18.48 -7.54 -2.62
CA LEU A 38 -17.52 -8.35 -3.38
C LEU A 38 -18.24 -9.46 -4.14
N GLN A 39 -18.35 -9.33 -5.46
CA GLN A 39 -19.03 -10.27 -6.35
C GLN A 39 -18.06 -10.87 -7.36
N SER A 40 -18.48 -11.93 -8.07
CA SER A 40 -17.64 -12.60 -9.08
C SER A 40 -17.28 -11.71 -10.27
N ASN A 41 -17.99 -10.61 -10.47
CA ASN A 41 -17.75 -9.59 -11.50
C ASN A 41 -17.07 -8.33 -10.94
N THR A 42 -16.65 -8.31 -9.66
CA THR A 42 -15.90 -7.18 -9.10
C THR A 42 -14.52 -7.13 -9.75
N LEU A 43 -14.19 -5.98 -10.33
CA LEU A 43 -12.89 -5.71 -10.93
C LEU A 43 -12.03 -4.90 -9.96
N PHE A 44 -10.76 -5.28 -9.85
CA PHE A 44 -9.77 -4.52 -9.09
C PHE A 44 -8.90 -3.71 -10.04
N ALA A 45 -8.66 -2.46 -9.70
CA ALA A 45 -7.72 -1.60 -10.39
C ALA A 45 -6.68 -1.05 -9.40
N ALA A 46 -5.41 -1.17 -9.80
CA ALA A 46 -4.30 -0.53 -9.11
C ALA A 46 -3.81 0.63 -9.96
N VAL A 47 -3.76 1.83 -9.38
CA VAL A 47 -3.20 3.01 -10.03
C VAL A 47 -1.87 3.31 -9.35
N HIS A 48 -0.79 3.18 -10.11
CA HIS A 48 0.54 3.55 -9.64
C HIS A 48 0.86 4.98 -10.10
N VAL A 49 1.12 5.86 -9.14
CA VAL A 49 1.49 7.25 -9.44
C VAL A 49 3.00 7.40 -9.30
N ASN A 50 3.69 7.42 -10.45
CA ASN A 50 5.14 7.61 -10.49
C ASN A 50 5.50 9.05 -10.14
N ASP A 51 6.60 9.21 -9.39
CA ASP A 51 7.29 10.49 -9.19
C ASP A 51 6.38 11.62 -8.71
N LEU A 52 5.32 11.30 -7.96
CA LEU A 52 4.31 12.25 -7.50
C LEU A 52 4.95 13.48 -6.85
N CYS A 53 5.93 13.25 -6.00
CA CYS A 53 6.65 14.30 -5.29
C CYS A 53 7.41 15.25 -6.22
N THR A 54 7.74 14.89 -7.46
CA THR A 54 8.63 15.70 -8.33
C THR A 54 7.89 16.73 -9.18
N PHE A 55 6.58 16.56 -9.39
CA PHE A 55 5.81 17.37 -10.34
C PHE A 55 4.90 18.41 -9.70
N ILE A 56 4.52 18.25 -8.43
CA ILE A 56 3.52 19.12 -7.79
C ILE A 56 4.12 20.48 -7.44
N PRO A 57 3.57 21.62 -7.92
CA PRO A 57 3.99 22.94 -7.50
C PRO A 57 3.91 23.13 -5.98
N HIS A 58 4.85 23.85 -5.37
CA HIS A 58 4.89 24.02 -3.91
C HIS A 58 3.59 24.58 -3.33
N GLU A 59 2.95 25.54 -4.02
CA GLU A 59 1.66 26.11 -3.62
C GLU A 59 0.56 25.05 -3.53
N GLN A 60 0.53 24.14 -4.51
CA GLN A 60 -0.42 23.03 -4.56
C GLN A 60 -0.16 21.96 -3.51
N LEU A 61 1.04 21.89 -2.92
CA LEU A 61 1.31 21.05 -1.74
C LEU A 61 0.87 21.72 -0.44
N THR A 62 1.00 23.04 -0.34
CA THR A 62 0.67 23.77 0.90
C THR A 62 -0.83 23.95 1.11
N GLU A 63 -1.62 24.08 0.04
CA GLU A 63 -3.07 24.28 0.15
C GLU A 63 -3.79 23.05 0.77
N PRO A 64 -3.58 21.80 0.30
CA PRO A 64 -4.14 20.62 0.98
C PRO A 64 -3.66 20.47 2.42
N LEU A 65 -2.39 20.76 2.71
CA LEU A 65 -1.91 20.74 4.09
C LEU A 65 -2.66 21.74 4.96
N GLN A 66 -2.93 22.95 4.46
CA GLN A 66 -3.66 23.97 5.20
C GLN A 66 -5.09 23.51 5.51
N HIS A 67 -5.80 22.96 4.52
CA HIS A 67 -7.12 22.36 4.73
C HIS A 67 -7.08 21.23 5.76
N PHE A 68 -6.15 20.29 5.60
CA PHE A 68 -5.95 19.20 6.56
C PHE A 68 -5.75 19.72 7.99
N LEU A 69 -4.90 20.74 8.18
CA LEU A 69 -4.64 21.27 9.51
C LEU A 69 -5.88 21.96 10.11
N TYR A 70 -6.67 22.71 9.33
CA TYR A 70 -7.89 23.31 9.86
C TYR A 70 -8.96 22.26 10.21
N ASP A 71 -9.05 21.17 9.45
CA ASP A 71 -10.04 20.12 9.69
C ASP A 71 -9.69 19.26 10.92
N TYR A 72 -8.40 19.02 11.16
CA TYR A 72 -7.92 18.06 12.17
C TYR A 72 -7.20 18.71 13.37
N VAL A 73 -7.07 20.03 13.41
CA VAL A 73 -6.50 20.79 14.54
C VAL A 73 -7.57 21.76 15.09
N PRO A 74 -8.49 21.30 15.94
CA PRO A 74 -9.63 22.11 16.40
C PRO A 74 -9.20 23.36 17.19
N ASP A 75 -8.09 23.28 17.93
CA ASP A 75 -7.54 24.41 18.70
C ASP A 75 -6.75 25.40 17.82
N GLY A 76 -6.63 25.14 16.51
CA GLY A 76 -5.86 25.94 15.57
C GLY A 76 -4.35 25.95 15.81
N GLN A 77 -3.86 25.11 16.74
CA GLN A 77 -2.45 25.02 17.11
C GLN A 77 -1.99 23.58 17.34
N VAL A 78 -0.75 23.30 16.95
CA VAL A 78 -0.09 22.01 17.21
C VAL A 78 1.18 22.27 18.02
N GLN A 79 1.21 21.81 19.27
CA GLN A 79 2.32 22.05 20.20
C GLN A 79 2.71 23.55 20.33
N GLY A 80 1.71 24.43 20.36
CA GLY A 80 1.90 25.88 20.48
C GLY A 80 2.27 26.61 19.18
N LEU A 81 2.38 25.90 18.05
CA LEU A 81 2.52 26.51 16.73
C LEU A 81 1.15 26.67 16.08
N THR A 82 0.82 27.87 15.61
CA THR A 82 -0.42 28.09 14.85
C THR A 82 -0.36 27.37 13.50
N VAL A 83 -1.52 27.01 12.95
CA VAL A 83 -1.62 26.46 11.58
C VAL A 83 -0.87 27.34 10.59
N ASP A 84 -1.08 28.66 10.63
CA ASP A 84 -0.42 29.60 9.72
C ASP A 84 1.11 29.56 9.86
N THR A 85 1.63 29.46 11.09
CA THR A 85 3.07 29.34 11.34
C THR A 85 3.62 28.05 10.74
N ILE A 86 2.89 26.94 10.88
CA ILE A 86 3.28 25.65 10.29
C ILE A 86 3.32 25.78 8.76
N ILE A 87 2.29 26.36 8.15
CA ILE A 87 2.22 26.56 6.69
C ILE A 87 3.37 27.44 6.18
N GLU A 88 3.68 28.55 6.85
CA GLU A 88 4.81 29.40 6.45
C GLU A 88 6.15 28.68 6.58
N LEU A 89 6.36 27.90 7.66
CA LEU A 89 7.57 27.10 7.83
C LEU A 89 7.71 26.05 6.71
N ILE A 90 6.63 25.37 6.35
CA ILE A 90 6.64 24.39 5.25
C ILE A 90 6.91 25.09 3.91
N ARG A 91 6.24 26.20 3.64
CA ARG A 91 6.45 26.98 2.41
C ARG A 91 7.91 27.45 2.31
N PHE A 92 8.47 27.94 3.41
CA PHE A 92 9.87 28.33 3.49
C PHE A 92 10.80 27.15 3.17
N VAL A 93 10.56 25.97 3.75
CA VAL A 93 11.36 24.78 3.47
C VAL A 93 11.28 24.41 1.98
N LEU A 94 10.08 24.36 1.40
CA LEU A 94 9.89 24.00 -0.01
C LEU A 94 10.58 25.00 -0.96
N GLN A 95 10.44 26.30 -0.70
CA GLN A 95 11.05 27.35 -1.52
C GLN A 95 12.58 27.42 -1.43
N ASN A 96 13.16 26.81 -0.39
CA ASN A 96 14.61 26.81 -0.13
C ASN A 96 15.24 25.42 -0.26
N GLN A 97 14.70 24.58 -1.14
CA GLN A 97 15.31 23.30 -1.52
C GLN A 97 16.35 23.52 -2.63
N TYR A 98 17.60 23.14 -2.35
CA TYR A 98 18.71 23.22 -3.29
C TYR A 98 19.39 21.85 -3.43
N PHE A 99 19.88 21.56 -4.63
CA PHE A 99 20.63 20.36 -4.93
C PHE A 99 21.76 20.67 -5.90
N THR A 100 22.77 19.79 -5.96
CA THR A 100 23.89 19.92 -6.88
C THR A 100 23.68 19.01 -8.09
N PHE A 101 23.78 19.57 -9.30
CA PHE A 101 23.75 18.83 -10.55
C PHE A 101 24.78 19.42 -11.52
N ASP A 102 25.63 18.59 -12.11
CA ASP A 102 26.68 19.05 -13.03
C ASP A 102 27.56 20.17 -12.43
N ASN A 103 28.01 19.97 -11.19
CA ASN A 103 28.78 20.97 -10.41
C ASN A 103 28.11 22.35 -10.28
N LYS A 104 26.80 22.45 -10.51
CA LYS A 104 26.00 23.67 -10.33
C LYS A 104 25.03 23.48 -9.17
N ILE A 105 24.81 24.55 -8.41
CA ILE A 105 23.77 24.60 -7.39
C ILE A 105 22.46 24.98 -8.09
N CYS A 106 21.50 24.07 -8.05
CA CYS A 106 20.18 24.22 -8.62
C CYS A 106 19.15 24.40 -7.51
N ARG A 107 18.22 25.34 -7.68
CA ARG A 107 17.06 25.49 -6.80
C ARG A 107 15.91 24.65 -7.35
N GLN A 108 15.27 23.86 -6.49
CA GLN A 108 14.05 23.16 -6.85
C GLN A 108 12.88 24.15 -6.85
N ILE A 109 12.20 24.28 -7.98
CA ILE A 109 11.09 25.23 -8.18
C ILE A 109 9.71 24.57 -8.10
N LYS A 110 9.67 23.23 -8.18
CA LYS A 110 8.48 22.41 -8.07
C LYS A 110 8.84 21.05 -7.52
N GLY A 111 7.82 20.40 -6.98
CA GLY A 111 7.95 19.13 -6.30
C GLY A 111 8.70 19.25 -5.00
N CYS A 112 9.30 18.15 -4.63
CA CYS A 112 9.90 17.89 -3.36
C CYS A 112 11.08 16.95 -3.60
N GLY A 113 12.25 17.25 -3.03
CA GLY A 113 13.39 16.33 -3.11
C GLY A 113 13.04 14.93 -2.56
N SER A 114 13.40 13.88 -3.28
CA SER A 114 13.16 12.50 -2.84
C SER A 114 13.91 12.19 -1.53
N GLY A 115 13.34 11.30 -0.70
CA GLY A 115 13.99 10.82 0.53
C GLY A 115 13.79 11.68 1.79
N GLN A 116 13.07 12.79 1.72
CA GLN A 116 12.72 13.60 2.90
C GLN A 116 11.39 13.11 3.50
N PRO A 117 11.31 12.82 4.81
CA PRO A 117 10.05 12.37 5.44
C PRO A 117 8.91 13.39 5.32
N LEU A 118 9.23 14.68 5.37
CA LEU A 118 8.25 15.75 5.19
C LEU A 118 7.58 15.67 3.82
N ASN A 119 8.36 15.38 2.79
CA ASN A 119 7.89 15.40 1.41
C ASN A 119 6.91 14.27 1.12
N HIS A 120 7.16 13.08 1.68
CA HIS A 120 6.23 11.95 1.62
C HIS A 120 4.91 12.28 2.30
N LEU A 121 4.96 12.90 3.49
CA LEU A 121 3.76 13.32 4.20
C LEU A 121 2.94 14.34 3.39
N LEU A 122 3.58 15.35 2.79
CA LEU A 122 2.90 16.33 1.95
C LEU A 122 2.24 15.68 0.73
N ALA A 123 2.92 14.74 0.08
CA ALA A 123 2.37 14.02 -1.06
C ALA A 123 1.18 13.13 -0.67
N ASN A 124 1.26 12.47 0.47
CA ASN A 124 0.16 11.66 1.00
C ASN A 124 -1.08 12.52 1.32
N ILE A 125 -0.89 13.66 1.98
CA ILE A 125 -1.97 14.64 2.24
C ILE A 125 -2.55 15.16 0.92
N TYR A 126 -1.69 15.47 -0.06
CA TYR A 126 -2.11 15.92 -1.38
C TYR A 126 -3.01 14.88 -2.07
N ILE A 127 -2.60 13.62 -2.13
CA ILE A 127 -3.43 12.55 -2.70
C ILE A 127 -4.73 12.47 -1.93
N GLN A 128 -4.69 12.32 -0.61
CA GLN A 128 -5.88 12.10 0.21
C GLN A 128 -6.96 13.16 -0.01
N LEU A 129 -6.58 14.43 -0.17
CA LEU A 129 -7.53 15.52 -0.36
C LEU A 129 -7.88 15.82 -1.82
N ARG A 130 -7.02 15.48 -2.79
CA ARG A 130 -7.26 15.73 -4.22
C ARG A 130 -7.80 14.53 -4.99
N THR A 131 -7.60 13.31 -4.52
CA THR A 131 -8.33 12.14 -5.03
C THR A 131 -9.72 12.11 -4.42
N ILE A 132 -10.59 12.97 -4.98
CA ILE A 132 -12.02 12.70 -4.93
C ILE A 132 -12.22 11.48 -5.82
N ILE A 133 -12.36 10.30 -5.22
CA ILE A 133 -12.95 9.16 -5.92
C ILE A 133 -14.39 9.57 -6.17
N ASN A 134 -14.66 10.16 -7.34
CA ASN A 134 -16.02 10.39 -7.78
C ASN A 134 -16.68 9.02 -7.89
N HIS A 135 -17.54 8.71 -6.92
CA HIS A 135 -18.53 7.66 -7.05
C HIS A 135 -19.54 8.12 -8.09
N ASP A 136 -19.22 7.89 -9.36
CA ASP A 136 -20.25 7.82 -10.37
C ASP A 136 -20.93 6.46 -10.19
N ASN A 137 -22.21 6.43 -9.83
CA ASN A 137 -22.92 5.16 -9.62
C ASN A 137 -23.07 4.36 -10.93
N ASP A 138 -22.78 4.98 -12.07
CA ASP A 138 -22.81 4.36 -13.40
C ASP A 138 -21.44 3.80 -13.84
N ILE A 139 -20.36 4.09 -13.11
CA ILE A 139 -19.02 3.58 -13.37
C ILE A 139 -18.35 3.33 -12.01
N GLU A 140 -18.18 2.06 -11.60
CA GLU A 140 -17.40 1.74 -10.41
C GLU A 140 -15.89 1.64 -10.74
N PRO A 141 -15.05 2.63 -10.36
CA PRO A 141 -13.65 2.37 -10.10
C PRO A 141 -13.41 2.38 -8.59
N ARG A 142 -13.17 1.20 -8.03
CA ARG A 142 -12.74 1.04 -6.64
C ARG A 142 -11.22 0.84 -6.64
N GLY A 143 -10.49 1.91 -6.36
CA GLY A 143 -9.04 1.91 -6.32
C GLY A 143 -8.49 1.48 -4.96
N LEU A 144 -7.42 0.69 -4.97
CA LEU A 144 -6.53 0.52 -3.81
C LEU A 144 -5.23 1.28 -4.10
N SER A 145 -4.98 2.36 -3.36
CA SER A 145 -3.70 3.07 -3.40
C SER A 145 -2.66 2.28 -2.62
N PHE A 146 -1.60 1.81 -3.28
CA PHE A 146 -0.40 1.29 -2.63
C PHE A 146 0.79 2.20 -2.98
N ILE A 147 1.43 2.75 -1.96
CA ILE A 147 2.78 3.32 -2.03
C ILE A 147 3.52 2.75 -0.84
N SER A 148 4.68 2.10 -1.04
CA SER A 148 5.66 2.06 0.05
C SER A 148 7.08 1.54 -0.25
N ASP A 149 8.06 2.32 0.23
CA ASP A 149 9.33 1.83 0.77
C ASP A 149 9.09 1.14 2.15
N HIS A 150 8.98 -0.20 2.19
CA HIS A 150 8.87 -0.96 3.45
C HIS A 150 10.01 -1.98 3.64
N SER A 151 10.14 -2.47 4.88
CA SER A 151 11.08 -3.52 5.29
C SER A 151 10.83 -4.85 4.54
N PRO A 152 11.89 -5.55 4.08
CA PRO A 152 11.78 -6.86 3.42
C PRO A 152 10.95 -7.92 4.17
N VAL A 153 10.90 -7.84 5.51
CA VAL A 153 10.17 -8.78 6.37
C VAL A 153 8.64 -8.65 6.21
N MET A 154 8.10 -7.49 5.82
CA MET A 154 6.66 -7.37 5.55
C MET A 154 6.26 -7.95 4.19
N TYR A 155 7.18 -7.98 3.24
CA TYR A 155 6.90 -8.45 1.88
C TYR A 155 6.95 -9.97 1.75
N SER A 156 7.73 -10.63 2.61
CA SER A 156 7.73 -12.09 2.71
C SER A 156 6.33 -12.62 3.03
N THR A 157 5.67 -12.01 4.01
CA THR A 157 4.31 -12.37 4.42
C THR A 157 3.26 -12.01 3.36
N LEU A 158 3.45 -10.91 2.61
CA LEU A 158 2.52 -10.51 1.56
C LEU A 158 2.55 -11.47 0.37
N ILE A 159 3.74 -11.86 -0.11
CA ILE A 159 3.86 -12.85 -1.20
C ILE A 159 3.16 -14.16 -0.77
N GLN A 160 3.47 -14.66 0.43
CA GLN A 160 2.83 -15.87 0.96
C GLN A 160 1.31 -15.72 1.03
N ALA A 161 0.80 -14.61 1.57
CA ALA A 161 -0.63 -14.36 1.67
C ALA A 161 -1.33 -14.33 0.29
N CYS A 162 -0.75 -13.63 -0.70
CA CYS A 162 -1.29 -13.59 -2.06
C CYS A 162 -1.35 -14.99 -2.69
N LEU A 163 -0.31 -15.80 -2.50
CA LEU A 163 -0.25 -17.16 -3.05
C LEU A 163 -1.18 -18.13 -2.33
N MET A 164 -1.31 -18.04 -1.00
CA MET A 164 -2.27 -18.84 -0.25
C MET A 164 -3.70 -18.50 -0.67
N HIS A 165 -4.01 -17.21 -0.83
CA HIS A 165 -5.30 -16.75 -1.33
C HIS A 165 -5.58 -17.28 -2.75
N ALA A 166 -4.59 -17.22 -3.64
CA ALA A 166 -4.69 -17.82 -4.97
C ALA A 166 -5.00 -19.32 -4.89
N ALA A 167 -4.35 -20.06 -3.98
CA ALA A 167 -4.60 -21.47 -3.79
C ALA A 167 -6.02 -21.75 -3.27
N VAL A 168 -6.53 -20.94 -2.33
CA VAL A 168 -7.90 -21.09 -1.80
C VAL A 168 -8.95 -20.88 -2.90
N ILE A 169 -8.79 -19.84 -3.73
CA ILE A 169 -9.81 -19.48 -4.74
C ILE A 169 -9.77 -20.36 -5.98
N ARG A 170 -8.57 -20.72 -6.44
CA ARG A 170 -8.43 -21.50 -7.68
C ARG A 170 -8.57 -22.99 -7.35
N SER A 171 -9.43 -23.70 -8.08
CA SER A 171 -9.58 -25.15 -7.90
C SER A 171 -8.71 -25.96 -8.85
N LYS A 172 -8.19 -25.35 -9.93
CA LYS A 172 -7.33 -26.01 -10.92
C LYS A 172 -5.90 -25.52 -10.78
N VAL A 173 -4.95 -26.45 -10.88
CA VAL A 173 -3.51 -26.15 -10.81
C VAL A 173 -3.06 -25.20 -11.92
N SER A 174 -3.67 -25.28 -13.10
CA SER A 174 -3.40 -24.36 -14.22
C SER A 174 -3.76 -22.91 -13.87
N ASP A 175 -4.91 -22.71 -13.24
CA ASP A 175 -5.42 -21.37 -12.90
C ASP A 175 -4.59 -20.78 -11.76
N PHE A 176 -4.19 -21.61 -10.81
CA PHE A 176 -3.22 -21.24 -9.78
C PHE A 176 -1.86 -20.87 -10.36
N HIS A 177 -1.36 -21.59 -11.38
CA HIS A 177 -0.10 -21.24 -12.03
C HIS A 177 -0.15 -19.86 -12.69
N ASN A 178 -1.28 -19.53 -13.34
CA ASN A 178 -1.50 -18.21 -13.94
C ASN A 178 -1.50 -17.12 -12.86
N GLU A 179 -2.30 -17.29 -11.80
CA GLU A 179 -2.37 -16.32 -10.70
C GLU A 179 -1.02 -16.16 -9.99
N ARG A 180 -0.30 -17.25 -9.73
CA ARG A 180 1.06 -17.23 -9.18
C ARG A 180 2.02 -16.45 -10.08
N PHE A 181 1.90 -16.61 -11.40
CA PHE A 181 2.71 -15.85 -12.36
C PHE A 181 2.38 -14.36 -12.28
N ASP A 182 1.09 -14.00 -12.27
CA ASP A 182 0.64 -12.61 -12.14
C ASP A 182 1.14 -11.97 -10.85
N VAL A 183 1.04 -12.66 -9.72
CA VAL A 183 1.60 -12.23 -8.43
C VAL A 183 3.10 -11.95 -8.58
N GLN A 184 3.88 -12.88 -9.14
CA GLN A 184 5.32 -12.67 -9.32
C GLN A 184 5.63 -11.45 -10.21
N ILE A 185 4.86 -11.23 -11.28
CA ILE A 185 5.00 -10.06 -12.15
C ILE A 185 4.70 -8.77 -11.39
N VAL A 186 3.66 -8.75 -10.56
CA VAL A 186 3.33 -7.61 -9.70
C VAL A 186 4.52 -7.28 -8.80
N PHE A 187 5.09 -8.25 -8.10
CA PHE A 187 6.27 -8.01 -7.26
C PHE A 187 7.49 -7.59 -8.09
N LEU A 188 7.77 -8.21 -9.23
CA LEU A 188 8.89 -7.80 -10.06
C LEU A 188 8.77 -6.33 -10.50
N ASN A 189 7.57 -5.90 -10.90
CA ASN A 189 7.28 -4.51 -11.27
C ASN A 189 7.39 -3.53 -10.10
N ASN A 190 7.26 -4.01 -8.86
CA ASN A 190 7.48 -3.21 -7.64
C ASN A 190 8.95 -3.22 -7.17
N GLY A 191 9.89 -3.62 -8.02
CA GLY A 191 11.33 -3.52 -7.76
C GLY A 191 11.94 -4.67 -6.95
N TYR A 192 11.18 -5.73 -6.68
CA TYR A 192 11.72 -6.91 -6.00
C TYR A 192 12.60 -7.73 -6.94
N SER A 193 13.70 -8.26 -6.40
CA SER A 193 14.57 -9.14 -7.17
C SER A 193 13.88 -10.49 -7.47
N ILE A 194 14.17 -11.06 -8.64
CA ILE A 194 13.66 -12.39 -9.00
C ILE A 194 14.07 -13.46 -7.98
N THR A 195 15.27 -13.35 -7.40
CA THR A 195 15.76 -14.26 -6.36
C THR A 195 14.87 -14.19 -5.13
N PHE A 196 14.59 -12.98 -4.62
CA PHE A 196 13.70 -12.78 -3.47
C PHE A 196 12.32 -13.38 -3.73
N ILE A 197 11.73 -13.09 -4.89
CA ILE A 197 10.40 -13.62 -5.25
C ILE A 197 10.43 -15.16 -5.30
N THR A 198 11.44 -15.72 -5.96
CA THR A 198 11.59 -17.17 -6.12
C THR A 198 11.76 -17.89 -4.79
N GLU A 199 12.59 -17.35 -3.89
CA GLU A 199 12.80 -17.89 -2.54
C GLU A 199 11.49 -17.96 -1.74
N HIS A 200 10.64 -16.93 -1.82
CA HIS A 200 9.38 -16.89 -1.09
C HIS A 200 8.31 -17.80 -1.69
N VAL A 201 8.28 -17.94 -3.02
CA VAL A 201 7.45 -18.95 -3.69
C VAL A 201 7.90 -20.35 -3.26
N GLU A 202 9.21 -20.62 -3.26
CA GLU A 202 9.77 -21.90 -2.82
C GLU A 202 9.48 -22.19 -1.35
N GLN A 203 9.62 -21.18 -0.48
CA GLN A 203 9.31 -21.30 0.94
C GLN A 203 7.85 -21.72 1.16
N LEU A 204 6.89 -21.10 0.46
CA LEU A 204 5.49 -21.50 0.55
C LEU A 204 5.31 -23.00 0.25
N PHE A 205 5.86 -23.49 -0.85
CA PHE A 205 5.72 -24.91 -1.19
C PHE A 205 6.41 -25.83 -0.18
N GLN A 206 7.53 -25.40 0.41
CA GLN A 206 8.19 -26.15 1.48
C GLN A 206 7.34 -26.19 2.77
N ASP A 207 6.69 -25.08 3.12
CA ASP A 207 5.81 -24.97 4.28
C ASP A 207 4.64 -25.96 4.21
N PHE A 208 4.18 -26.28 2.99
CA PHE A 208 3.13 -27.27 2.71
C PHE A 208 3.68 -28.58 2.12
N HIS A 209 4.92 -28.94 2.49
CA HIS A 209 5.54 -30.25 2.21
C HIS A 209 5.65 -30.65 0.72
N ILE A 210 5.57 -29.71 -0.22
CA ILE A 210 5.79 -29.95 -1.65
C ILE A 210 7.27 -29.72 -1.98
N SER A 211 8.02 -30.81 -2.02
CA SER A 211 9.39 -30.81 -2.53
C SER A 211 9.41 -30.81 -4.06
N ASN A 212 10.33 -30.02 -4.64
CA ASN A 212 10.52 -29.89 -6.09
C ASN A 212 9.23 -29.52 -6.86
N TRP A 213 8.48 -28.54 -6.34
CA TRP A 213 7.21 -28.09 -6.93
C TRP A 213 7.30 -27.77 -8.43
N LYS A 214 8.45 -27.29 -8.92
CA LYS A 214 8.68 -26.97 -10.35
C LYS A 214 8.46 -28.17 -11.28
N SER A 215 8.75 -29.39 -10.84
CA SER A 215 8.56 -30.61 -11.64
C SER A 215 7.38 -31.47 -11.18
N ASN A 216 6.92 -31.28 -9.94
CA ASN A 216 6.02 -32.21 -9.25
C ASN A 216 4.63 -31.64 -8.97
N LEU A 217 4.38 -30.36 -9.24
CA LEU A 217 3.05 -29.78 -9.04
C LEU A 217 2.11 -30.25 -10.16
N ASN A 218 1.23 -31.18 -9.82
CA ASN A 218 0.13 -31.65 -10.64
C ASN A 218 -1.17 -31.42 -9.86
N GLN A 219 -2.32 -31.71 -10.48
CA GLN A 219 -3.61 -31.44 -9.84
C GLN A 219 -3.76 -32.14 -8.48
N ASN A 220 -3.34 -33.40 -8.35
CA ASN A 220 -3.46 -34.16 -7.11
C ASN A 220 -2.56 -33.60 -5.99
N THR A 221 -1.30 -33.26 -6.30
CA THR A 221 -0.41 -32.63 -5.30
C THR A 221 -0.87 -31.22 -4.92
N TYR A 222 -1.42 -30.47 -5.89
CA TYR A 222 -2.01 -29.17 -5.67
C TYR A 222 -3.27 -29.23 -4.78
N ASP A 223 -4.18 -30.19 -5.02
CA ASP A 223 -5.40 -30.35 -4.23
C ASP A 223 -5.09 -30.61 -2.75
N LYS A 224 -4.08 -31.45 -2.47
CA LYS A 224 -3.61 -31.70 -1.09
C LYS A 224 -3.07 -30.45 -0.41
N MET A 225 -2.18 -29.71 -1.09
CA MET A 225 -1.66 -28.44 -0.57
C MET A 225 -2.79 -27.44 -0.35
N ARG A 226 -3.75 -27.37 -1.27
CA ARG A 226 -4.91 -26.48 -1.16
C ARG A 226 -5.78 -26.83 0.04
N GLU A 227 -6.02 -28.10 0.31
CA GLU A 227 -6.73 -28.56 1.52
C GLU A 227 -5.98 -28.12 2.78
N GLU A 228 -4.67 -28.35 2.86
CA GLU A 228 -3.84 -27.92 4.00
C GLU A 228 -3.85 -26.41 4.20
N ILE A 229 -3.80 -25.62 3.12
CA ILE A 229 -3.91 -24.14 3.17
C ILE A 229 -5.28 -23.71 3.71
N ILE A 230 -6.36 -24.36 3.27
CA ILE A 230 -7.72 -24.05 3.74
C ILE A 230 -7.87 -24.35 5.23
N GLU A 231 -7.36 -25.50 5.68
CA GLU A 231 -7.36 -25.87 7.09
C GLU A 231 -6.53 -24.89 7.93
N TYR A 232 -5.34 -24.52 7.45
CA TYR A 232 -4.49 -23.51 8.10
C TYR A 232 -5.22 -22.17 8.24
N ASP A 233 -5.88 -21.69 7.17
CA ASP A 233 -6.61 -20.41 7.20
C ASP A 233 -7.77 -20.47 8.19
N GLN A 234 -8.54 -21.55 8.21
CA GLN A 234 -9.63 -21.76 9.17
C GLN A 234 -9.15 -21.75 10.63
N GLN A 235 -8.08 -22.49 10.94
CA GLN A 235 -7.49 -22.50 12.29
C GLN A 235 -7.01 -21.12 12.70
N HIS A 236 -6.39 -20.38 11.77
CA HIS A 236 -5.91 -19.02 12.05
C HIS A 236 -7.07 -18.04 12.29
N GLN A 237 -8.20 -18.19 11.61
CA GLN A 237 -9.40 -17.38 11.84
C GLN A 237 -10.04 -17.70 13.20
N GLU A 238 -10.14 -18.98 13.59
CA GLU A 238 -10.67 -19.37 14.90
C GLU A 238 -9.82 -18.83 16.06
N MET A 239 -8.49 -18.84 15.92
CA MET A 239 -7.60 -18.26 16.93
C MET A 239 -7.82 -16.75 17.10
N LYS A 240 -8.06 -16.01 16.01
CA LYS A 240 -8.35 -14.57 16.06
C LYS A 240 -9.70 -14.28 16.75
N ILE A 241 -10.70 -15.15 16.56
CA ILE A 241 -12.01 -15.01 17.20
C ILE A 241 -11.90 -15.23 18.71
N LYS A 242 -11.13 -16.23 19.16
CA LYS A 242 -10.94 -16.54 20.59
C LYS A 242 -10.15 -15.47 21.36
N GLN A 243 -9.44 -14.58 20.67
CA GLN A 243 -8.66 -13.49 21.25
C GLN A 243 -9.42 -12.16 21.35
N ARG A 244 -10.66 -12.11 20.83
CA ARG A 244 -11.58 -10.96 20.92
C ARG A 244 -12.59 -11.17 22.04
#